data_AF-A0A517VYS3-F1
#
_entry.id   AF-A0A517VYS3-F1
#
_cell.length_a   1.000
_cell.length_b   1.000
_cell.length_c   1.000
_cell.angle_alpha   90.00
_cell.angle_beta   90.00
_cell.angle_gamma   90.00
#
_symmetry.space_group_name_H-M   'P 1'
#
loop_
_entity.id
_entity.type
_entity.pdbx_description
1 polymer ?
#
loop_
_entity_poly.entity_id
_entity_poly.type
_entity_poly.pdbx_seq_one_letter_code
_entity_poly.pdbx_strand_id
1 'polypeptide(L)'
;MRIARQFWKDEDGSVSPVTTILIVTLLVLGIIPGLVTFRDQVVQKFGDTAVALESLDQSYSFTVNGVTSEYVDTTTVIDPVGDAPAGLDLTIPATGE
;
A
#
# COMPACT_ATOMS: atom_id res chain seq x y z
N MET A 1 25.29 20.81 5.31
CA MET A 1 25.90 19.68 4.56
C MET A 1 27.40 19.88 4.33
N ARG A 2 28.22 20.00 5.38
CA ARG A 2 29.70 20.09 5.22
C ARG A 2 30.33 18.70 5.20
N ILE A 3 29.83 17.81 6.06
CA ILE A 3 30.32 16.43 6.22
C ILE A 3 30.11 15.60 4.94
N ALA A 4 28.89 15.63 4.36
CA ALA A 4 28.59 14.92 3.12
C ALA A 4 29.45 15.36 1.92
N ARG A 5 29.84 16.64 1.88
CA ARG A 5 30.68 17.21 0.82
C ARG A 5 32.18 16.92 1.02
N GLN A 6 32.57 16.63 2.25
CA GLN A 6 33.93 16.24 2.63
C GLN A 6 34.21 14.79 2.21
N PHE A 7 33.29 13.86 2.51
CA PHE A 7 33.41 12.46 2.08
C PHE A 7 33.42 12.29 0.56
N TRP A 8 32.74 13.16 -0.18
CA TRP A 8 32.71 13.13 -1.65
C TRP A 8 33.98 13.64 -2.33
N LYS A 9 34.85 14.35 -1.59
CA LYS A 9 36.09 14.95 -2.11
C LYS A 9 37.34 14.31 -1.52
N ASP A 10 37.18 13.24 -0.76
CA ASP A 10 38.29 12.57 -0.08
C ASP A 10 38.89 11.52 -1.03
N GLU A 11 40.00 11.86 -1.67
CA GLU A 11 40.77 10.96 -2.56
C GLU A 11 41.94 10.28 -1.82
N ASP A 12 42.21 10.65 -0.56
CA ASP A 12 43.40 10.23 0.21
C ASP A 12 43.17 8.94 1.04
N GLY A 13 41.94 8.42 1.04
CA GLY A 13 41.62 7.09 1.53
C GLY A 13 41.50 6.13 0.36
N SER A 14 42.61 5.53 -0.08
CA SER A 14 42.62 4.44 -1.07
C SER A 14 41.91 3.20 -0.50
N VAL A 15 40.58 3.23 -0.42
CA VAL A 15 39.74 2.05 -0.33
C VAL A 15 40.04 1.28 -1.62
N SER A 16 40.61 0.08 -1.49
CA SER A 16 40.90 -0.77 -2.64
C SER A 16 39.66 -0.80 -3.55
N PRO A 17 39.80 -0.63 -4.88
CA PRO A 17 38.66 -0.62 -5.80
C PRO A 17 37.73 -1.83 -5.57
N VAL A 18 38.31 -2.96 -5.19
CA VAL A 18 37.61 -4.19 -4.82
C VAL A 18 36.70 -4.00 -3.60
N THR A 19 37.15 -3.33 -2.56
CA THR A 19 36.35 -3.09 -1.34
C THR A 19 35.19 -2.13 -1.59
N THR A 20 35.39 -1.10 -2.42
CA THR A 20 34.29 -0.19 -2.81
C THR A 20 33.24 -0.93 -3.62
N ILE A 21 33.64 -1.76 -4.59
CA ILE A 21 32.73 -2.58 -5.38
C ILE A 21 31.96 -3.55 -4.49
N LEU A 22 32.63 -4.22 -3.54
CA LEU A 22 31.97 -5.12 -2.60
C LEU A 22 30.92 -4.41 -1.74
N ILE A 23 31.22 -3.22 -1.21
CA ILE A 23 30.25 -2.44 -0.42
C ILE A 23 29.04 -2.03 -1.28
N VAL A 24 29.27 -1.54 -2.50
CA VAL A 24 28.20 -1.13 -3.40
C VAL A 24 27.30 -2.32 -3.79
N THR A 25 27.88 -3.49 -4.08
CA THR A 25 27.09 -4.68 -4.41
C THR A 25 26.25 -5.17 -3.24
N LEU A 26 26.79 -5.20 -2.01
CA LEU A 26 26.01 -5.53 -0.81
C LEU A 26 24.89 -4.53 -0.55
N LEU A 27 25.14 -3.24 -0.80
CA LEU A 27 24.14 -2.20 -0.68
C LEU A 27 23.00 -2.40 -1.69
N VAL A 28 23.32 -2.70 -2.96
CA VAL A 28 22.30 -3.01 -3.98
C VAL A 28 21.50 -4.27 -3.62
N LEU A 29 22.17 -5.32 -3.11
CA LEU A 29 21.52 -6.55 -2.65
C LEU A 29 20.59 -6.33 -1.46
N GLY A 30 20.83 -5.32 -0.62
CA GLY A 30 19.93 -4.94 0.47
C GLY A 30 18.77 -4.06 0.01
N ILE A 31 19.04 -3.09 -0.88
CA ILE A 31 18.03 -2.13 -1.34
C ILE A 31 16.95 -2.79 -2.18
N ILE A 32 17.30 -3.73 -3.07
CA ILE A 32 16.31 -4.39 -3.94
C ILE A 32 15.21 -5.10 -3.13
N PRO A 33 15.52 -6.10 -2.27
CA PRO A 33 14.50 -6.75 -1.45
C PRO A 33 13.89 -5.80 -0.42
N GLY A 34 14.66 -4.84 0.11
CA GLY A 34 14.13 -3.83 1.04
C GLY A 34 13.06 -2.93 0.42
N LEU A 35 13.22 -2.55 -0.84
CA LEU A 35 12.21 -1.76 -1.56
C LEU A 35 11.00 -2.61 -1.95
N VAL A 36 11.21 -3.88 -2.31
CA VAL A 36 10.13 -4.83 -2.60
C VAL A 36 9.26 -5.04 -1.36
N THR A 37 9.84 -5.30 -0.19
CA THR A 37 9.06 -5.47 1.05
C THR A 37 8.34 -4.19 1.46
N PHE A 38 8.97 -3.02 1.29
CA PHE A 38 8.31 -1.74 1.51
C PHE A 38 7.10 -1.55 0.60
N ARG A 39 7.25 -1.80 -0.70
CA ARG A 39 6.14 -1.77 -1.67
C ARG A 39 5.02 -2.70 -1.22
N ASP A 40 5.34 -3.94 -0.87
CA ASP A 40 4.33 -4.95 -0.53
C ASP A 40 3.56 -4.58 0.74
N GLN A 41 4.23 -3.98 1.73
CA GLN A 41 3.57 -3.47 2.93
C GLN A 41 2.65 -2.28 2.63
N VAL A 42 3.11 -1.34 1.81
CA VAL A 42 2.30 -0.18 1.43
C VAL A 42 1.03 -0.64 0.68
N VAL A 43 1.16 -1.55 -0.28
CA VAL A 43 0.00 -2.08 -1.02
C VAL A 43 -0.95 -2.83 -0.09
N GLN A 44 -0.44 -3.67 0.82
CA GLN A 44 -1.29 -4.34 1.83
C GLN A 44 -2.07 -3.32 2.67
N LYS A 45 -1.43 -2.23 3.12
CA LYS A 45 -2.10 -1.20 3.92
C LYS A 45 -3.16 -0.43 3.13
N PHE A 46 -2.95 -0.22 1.83
CA PHE A 46 -3.99 0.33 0.97
C PHE A 46 -5.16 -0.64 0.76
N GLY A 47 -4.91 -1.95 0.69
CA GLY A 47 -5.94 -2.99 0.68
C GLY A 47 -6.77 -2.98 1.97
N ASP A 48 -6.11 -3.02 3.14
CA ASP A 48 -6.78 -2.91 4.44
C ASP A 48 -7.65 -1.64 4.52
N THR A 49 -7.19 -0.53 3.94
CA THR A 49 -7.92 0.76 3.92
C THR A 49 -9.13 0.70 2.99
N ALA A 50 -9.03 0.02 1.84
CA ALA A 50 -10.14 -0.15 0.91
C ALA A 50 -11.26 -1.00 1.55
N VAL A 51 -10.90 -2.09 2.23
CA VAL A 51 -11.86 -2.93 2.97
C VAL A 51 -12.50 -2.16 4.12
N ALA A 52 -11.73 -1.35 4.84
CA ALA A 52 -12.27 -0.48 5.88
C ALA A 52 -13.27 0.54 5.32
N LEU A 53 -13.06 1.04 4.09
CA LEU A 53 -13.99 1.94 3.42
C LEU A 53 -15.26 1.23 2.95
N GLU A 54 -15.13 0.00 2.46
CA GLU A 54 -16.27 -0.80 1.99
C GLU A 54 -17.13 -1.32 3.14
N SER A 55 -16.52 -1.59 4.29
CA SER A 55 -17.22 -1.99 5.52
C SER A 55 -17.96 -0.86 6.24
N LEU A 56 -17.97 0.36 5.69
CA LEU A 56 -18.82 1.43 6.21
C LEU A 56 -20.29 1.10 5.94
N ASP A 57 -21.11 1.16 6.99
CA ASP A 57 -22.54 0.94 6.90
C ASP A 57 -23.21 2.04 6.05
N GLN A 58 -23.66 1.68 4.85
CA GLN A 58 -24.37 2.58 3.92
C GLN A 58 -25.90 2.51 4.07
N SER A 59 -26.41 1.89 5.14
CA SER A 59 -27.85 1.78 5.38
C SER A 59 -28.51 3.13 5.62
N TYR A 60 -29.67 3.36 5.01
CA TYR A 60 -30.47 4.56 5.24
C TYR A 60 -31.96 4.21 5.31
N SER A 61 -32.72 4.96 6.10
CA SER A 61 -34.19 4.86 6.14
C SER A 61 -34.78 6.25 6.31
N PHE A 62 -35.72 6.62 5.44
CA PHE A 62 -36.46 7.88 5.54
C PHE A 62 -37.93 7.70 5.18
N THR A 63 -38.80 8.47 5.85
CA THR A 63 -40.25 8.44 5.64
C THR A 63 -40.75 9.81 5.24
N VAL A 64 -41.45 9.90 4.10
CA VAL A 64 -42.11 11.12 3.63
C VAL A 64 -43.57 10.79 3.32
N ASN A 65 -44.48 11.54 3.94
CA ASN A 65 -45.93 11.44 3.69
C ASN A 65 -46.52 10.02 3.83
N GLY A 66 -45.98 9.22 4.77
CA GLY A 66 -46.41 7.84 5.02
C GLY A 66 -45.76 6.79 4.13
N VAL A 67 -44.91 7.17 3.17
CA VAL A 67 -44.10 6.25 2.36
C VAL A 67 -42.70 6.20 2.92
N THR A 68 -42.22 4.99 3.25
CA THR A 68 -40.86 4.74 3.75
C THR A 68 -40.00 4.22 2.61
N SER A 69 -38.82 4.82 2.43
CA SER A 69 -37.76 4.31 1.57
C SER A 69 -36.58 3.93 2.45
N GLU A 70 -36.12 2.69 2.30
CA GLU A 70 -35.04 2.12 3.11
C GLU A 70 -34.09 1.32 2.23
N TYR A 71 -32.81 1.39 2.57
CA TYR A 71 -31.76 0.52 2.06
C TYR A 71 -31.00 -0.06 3.24
N VAL A 72 -30.82 -1.39 3.23
CA VAL A 72 -30.05 -2.12 4.24
C VAL A 72 -28.81 -2.65 3.56
N ASP A 73 -27.65 -2.20 4.02
CA ASP A 73 -26.39 -2.74 3.57
C ASP A 73 -26.15 -4.10 4.23
N THR A 74 -26.08 -5.14 3.42
CA THR A 74 -25.88 -6.53 3.87
C THR A 74 -24.51 -7.06 3.50
N THR A 75 -23.68 -6.24 2.86
CA THR A 75 -22.39 -6.66 2.32
C THR A 75 -21.36 -6.61 3.44
N THR A 76 -20.69 -7.72 3.70
CA THR A 76 -19.57 -7.77 4.64
C THR A 76 -18.35 -8.25 3.88
N VAL A 77 -17.33 -7.39 3.81
CA VAL A 77 -16.06 -7.74 3.20
C VAL A 77 -15.10 -8.20 4.29
N ILE A 78 -14.63 -9.43 4.13
CA ILE A 78 -13.65 -10.05 5.01
C ILE A 78 -12.36 -10.19 4.19
N ASP A 79 -11.25 -9.66 4.73
CA ASP A 79 -9.91 -9.82 4.15
C ASP A 79 -9.10 -10.81 5.00
N PRO A 80 -8.98 -12.09 4.59
CA PRO A 80 -8.25 -13.10 5.32
C PRO A 80 -6.74 -12.86 5.28
N VAL A 81 -6.04 -13.21 6.36
CA VAL A 81 -4.59 -13.08 6.43
C VAL A 81 -3.89 -13.91 5.34
N GLY A 82 -3.15 -13.25 4.46
CA GLY A 82 -2.31 -13.89 3.45
C GLY A 82 -2.93 -13.99 2.05
N ASP A 83 -4.15 -13.49 1.85
CA ASP A 83 -4.73 -13.34 0.51
C ASP A 83 -4.13 -12.11 -0.22
N ALA A 84 -4.39 -12.05 -1.53
CA ALA A 84 -4.00 -10.88 -2.32
C ALA A 84 -4.72 -9.64 -1.77
N PRO A 85 -4.06 -8.46 -1.76
CA PRO A 85 -4.65 -7.24 -1.21
C PRO A 85 -6.04 -6.99 -1.81
N ALA A 86 -7.04 -6.85 -0.95
CA ALA A 86 -8.40 -6.55 -1.35
C ALA A 86 -8.44 -5.18 -2.03
N GLY A 87 -8.56 -5.17 -3.36
CA GLY A 87 -8.71 -3.96 -4.15
C GLY A 87 -10.15 -3.45 -4.08
N LEU A 88 -10.33 -2.15 -4.29
CA LEU A 88 -11.67 -1.57 -4.46
C LEU A 88 -12.28 -2.11 -5.76
N ASP A 89 -13.27 -3.01 -5.65
CA ASP A 89 -14.01 -3.50 -6.79
C ASP A 89 -15.11 -2.50 -7.18
N LEU A 90 -14.83 -1.71 -8.23
CA LEU A 90 -15.79 -0.77 -8.81
C LEU A 90 -16.66 -1.40 -9.90
N THR A 91 -16.61 -2.73 -10.07
CA THR A 91 -17.50 -3.38 -11.04
C THR A 91 -18.92 -3.41 -10.49
N ILE A 92 -19.67 -2.36 -10.80
CA ILE A 92 -21.12 -2.38 -10.64
C ILE A 92 -21.63 -3.38 -11.69
N PRO A 93 -22.18 -4.54 -11.32
CA PRO A 93 -22.83 -5.40 -12.29
C PRO A 93 -23.93 -4.56 -12.95
N ALA A 94 -23.98 -4.54 -14.28
CA ALA A 94 -25.03 -3.85 -14.98
C ALA A 94 -26.37 -4.43 -14.50
N THR A 95 -27.11 -3.66 -13.70
CA THR A 95 -28.50 -3.94 -13.39
C THR A 95 -29.24 -3.79 -14.71
N GLY A 96 -29.51 -4.91 -15.36
CA GLY A 96 -30.42 -4.94 -16.48
C GLY A 96 -31.77 -4.47 -15.98
N GLU A 97 -32.24 -3.36 -16.55
CA GLU A 97 -33.64 -2.89 -16.58
C GLU A 97 -34.40 -2.88 -15.23
#